data_AF-A0A1V6BTJ3-F1
#
_entry.id   AF-A0A1V6BTJ3-F1
#
_cell.length_a   1.000
_cell.length_b   1.000
_cell.length_c   1.000
_cell.angle_alpha   90.00
_cell.angle_beta   90.00
_cell.angle_gamma   90.00
#
_symmetry.space_group_name_H-M   'P 1'
#
loop_
_entity.id
_entity.type
_entity.pdbx_description
1 polymer ?
#
loop_
_entity_poly.entity_id
_entity_poly.type
_entity_poly.pdbx_seq_one_letter_code
_entity_poly.pdbx_strand_id
1 'polypeptide(L)'
;MGVARAGYSVKVLRVILGIFFIFLGIAGVSPDIGEGSFFQLSRNHNDLEVIFGIVEIICGALLLLGLFLFLGANVVKFAGVVVLIFWMIRIILTRFVWGINFISNGNINVINMLEWFLYLSCELLIFTAIWIVIQRYD
;
A
#
# COMPACT_ATOMS: atom_id res chain seq x y z
N MET A 1 9.83 -15.82 27.59
CA MET A 1 10.95 -15.08 26.96
C MET A 1 10.72 -14.78 25.46
N GLY A 2 9.50 -14.45 25.01
CA GLY A 2 9.19 -14.19 23.58
C GLY A 2 9.05 -12.71 23.18
N VAL A 3 8.99 -11.80 24.16
CA VAL A 3 8.54 -10.41 23.93
C VAL A 3 9.65 -9.50 23.34
N ALA A 4 10.93 -9.83 23.55
CA ALA A 4 12.04 -9.01 23.07
C ALA A 4 12.36 -9.20 21.56
N ARG A 5 12.10 -10.38 20.99
CA ARG A 5 12.41 -10.69 19.58
C ARG A 5 11.36 -10.14 18.59
N ALA A 6 10.12 -9.95 19.03
CA ALA A 6 9.06 -9.35 18.22
C ALA A 6 9.38 -7.90 17.82
N GLY A 7 10.12 -7.16 18.66
CA GLY A 7 10.49 -5.77 18.39
C GLY A 7 11.36 -5.58 17.15
N TYR A 8 12.32 -6.48 16.89
CA TYR A 8 13.20 -6.39 15.72
C TYR A 8 12.47 -6.75 14.43
N SER A 9 11.61 -7.76 14.48
CA SER A 9 10.82 -8.21 13.30
C SER A 9 9.89 -7.10 12.80
N VAL A 10 9.23 -6.38 13.72
CA VAL A 10 8.36 -5.26 13.37
C VAL A 10 9.16 -4.06 12.85
N LYS A 11 10.36 -3.80 13.39
CA LYS A 11 11.26 -2.76 12.87
C LYS A 11 11.68 -3.05 11.42
N VAL A 12 12.05 -4.29 11.13
CA VAL A 12 12.40 -4.73 9.77
C VAL A 12 11.19 -4.59 8.84
N LEU A 13 10.01 -5.06 9.26
CA LEU A 13 8.77 -4.93 8.49
C LEU A 13 8.46 -3.46 8.18
N ARG A 14 8.67 -2.57 9.14
CA ARG A 14 8.47 -1.12 8.97
C ARG A 14 9.42 -0.50 7.94
N VAL A 15 10.69 -0.90 7.94
CA VAL A 15 11.65 -0.45 6.93
C VAL A 15 11.24 -0.93 5.54
N ILE A 16 10.88 -2.21 5.41
CA ILE A 16 10.43 -2.79 4.15
C ILE A 16 9.19 -2.08 3.63
N LEU A 17 8.19 -1.84 4.48
CA LEU A 17 6.97 -1.10 4.11
C LEU A 17 7.28 0.35 3.73
N GLY A 18 8.13 1.04 4.47
CA GLY A 18 8.53 2.41 4.15
C GLY A 18 9.20 2.51 2.78
N ILE A 19 10.13 1.60 2.49
CA ILE A 19 10.79 1.50 1.18
C ILE A 19 9.77 1.16 0.08
N PHE A 20 8.90 0.18 0.32
CA PHE A 20 7.85 -0.22 -0.60
C PHE A 20 6.96 0.96 -1.00
N PHE A 21 6.46 1.72 -0.01
CA PHE A 21 5.61 2.89 -0.26
C PHE A 21 6.33 4.01 -1.02
N ILE A 22 7.62 4.23 -0.75
CA ILE A 22 8.41 5.22 -1.51
C ILE A 22 8.51 4.82 -2.98
N PHE A 23 8.89 3.58 -3.27
CA PHE A 23 9.04 3.13 -4.66
C PHE A 23 7.69 3.07 -5.38
N LEU A 24 6.65 2.58 -4.71
CA LEU A 24 5.31 2.56 -5.26
C LEU A 24 4.78 3.96 -5.57
N GLY A 25 5.08 4.93 -4.71
CA GLY A 25 4.70 6.32 -4.96
C GLY A 25 5.53 6.98 -6.06
N ILE A 26 6.82 6.67 -6.19
CA ILE A 26 7.65 7.10 -7.34
C ILE A 26 7.09 6.54 -8.64
N ALA A 27 6.68 5.27 -8.65
CA ALA A 27 6.05 4.64 -9.81
C ALA A 27 4.73 5.34 -10.17
N GLY A 28 3.89 5.68 -9.18
CA GLY A 28 2.65 6.43 -9.43
C GLY A 28 2.86 7.87 -9.93
N VAL A 29 3.95 8.53 -9.50
CA VAL A 29 4.30 9.89 -9.98
C VAL A 29 4.90 9.87 -11.39
N SER A 30 5.50 8.75 -11.81
CA SER A 30 6.16 8.62 -13.10
C SER A 30 5.48 7.54 -13.97
N PRO A 31 4.35 7.87 -14.61
CA PRO A 31 3.57 6.93 -15.42
C PRO A 31 4.31 6.39 -16.66
N ASP A 32 5.48 6.97 -17.02
CA ASP A 32 6.35 6.52 -18.11
C ASP A 32 7.41 5.48 -17.68
N ILE A 33 7.56 5.21 -16.37
CA ILE A 33 8.38 4.09 -15.92
C ILE A 33 7.49 2.85 -16.10
N GLY A 34 7.83 2.01 -17.08
CA GLY A 34 7.04 0.87 -17.56
C GLY A 34 6.75 -0.26 -16.55
N GLU A 35 6.38 0.07 -15.32
CA GLU A 35 5.73 -0.86 -14.41
C GLU A 35 4.43 -1.32 -15.06
N GLY A 36 4.39 -2.61 -15.40
CA GLY A 36 3.22 -3.25 -15.97
C GLY A 36 1.96 -3.00 -15.15
N SER A 37 0.81 -3.26 -15.76
CA SER A 37 -0.57 -2.99 -15.29
C SER A 37 -0.97 -3.51 -13.89
N PHE A 38 -0.04 -4.00 -13.07
CA PHE A 38 -0.24 -4.59 -11.75
C PHE A 38 -0.63 -3.56 -10.67
N PHE A 39 0.09 -2.43 -10.58
CA PHE A 39 -0.10 -1.43 -9.52
C PHE A 39 -0.56 -0.06 -10.02
N GLN A 40 -0.67 0.15 -11.33
CA GLN A 40 -1.21 1.38 -11.88
C GLN A 40 -2.63 1.62 -11.38
N LEU A 41 -2.90 2.87 -11.04
CA LEU A 41 -4.18 3.26 -10.45
C LEU A 41 -5.25 3.32 -11.55
N SER A 42 -4.94 3.92 -12.71
CA SER A 42 -5.84 3.91 -13.86
C SER A 42 -5.10 4.29 -15.14
N ARG A 43 -5.21 3.46 -16.18
CA ARG A 43 -4.59 3.63 -17.51
C ARG A 43 -4.95 4.96 -18.22
N ASN A 44 -5.95 5.70 -17.73
CA ASN A 44 -6.48 6.91 -18.37
C ASN A 44 -6.64 8.12 -17.41
N HIS A 45 -6.18 8.03 -16.15
CA HIS A 45 -6.33 9.11 -15.14
C HIS A 45 -5.00 9.46 -14.48
N ASN A 46 -4.09 10.02 -15.28
CA ASN A 46 -2.73 10.38 -14.86
C ASN A 46 -2.70 11.27 -13.60
N ASP A 47 -3.63 12.22 -13.47
CA ASP A 47 -3.63 13.19 -12.38
C ASP A 47 -3.92 12.54 -11.00
N LEU A 48 -4.80 11.54 -10.96
CA LEU A 48 -5.12 10.82 -9.72
C LEU A 48 -3.96 9.92 -9.29
N GLU A 49 -3.29 9.29 -10.26
CA GLU A 49 -2.14 8.43 -10.01
C GLU A 49 -0.97 9.21 -9.40
N VAL A 50 -0.72 10.43 -9.89
CA VAL A 50 0.28 11.35 -9.32
C VAL A 50 -0.08 11.76 -7.88
N ILE A 51 -1.35 12.07 -7.60
CA ILE A 51 -1.79 12.44 -6.23
C ILE A 51 -1.57 11.28 -5.26
N PHE A 52 -2.02 10.07 -5.63
CA PHE A 52 -1.79 8.88 -4.81
C PHE A 52 -0.30 8.58 -4.65
N GLY A 53 0.50 8.75 -5.70
CA GLY A 53 1.95 8.57 -5.65
C GLY A 53 2.64 9.53 -4.68
N ILE A 54 2.27 10.82 -4.69
CA ILE A 54 2.78 11.80 -3.72
C ILE A 54 2.40 11.41 -2.29
N VAL A 55 1.14 11.03 -2.05
CA VAL A 55 0.67 10.60 -0.73
C VAL A 55 1.44 9.36 -0.25
N GLU A 56 1.74 8.42 -1.15
CA GLU A 56 2.48 7.20 -0.85
C GLU A 56 3.95 7.47 -0.51
N ILE A 57 4.60 8.38 -1.23
CA ILE A 57 5.95 8.85 -0.87
C ILE A 57 5.95 9.46 0.53
N ILE A 58 4.97 10.32 0.83
CA ILE A 58 4.85 10.94 2.17
C ILE A 58 4.60 9.86 3.24
N CYS A 59 3.72 8.89 2.97
CA CYS A 59 3.43 7.80 3.88
C CYS A 59 4.66 6.92 4.15
N GLY A 60 5.40 6.56 3.10
CA GLY A 60 6.64 5.79 3.20
C GLY A 60 7.72 6.55 3.97
N ALA A 61 7.86 7.85 3.71
CA ALA A 61 8.76 8.72 4.46
C ALA A 61 8.37 8.81 5.95
N LEU A 62 7.09 8.96 6.28
CA LEU A 62 6.60 8.97 7.67
C LEU A 62 6.88 7.64 8.39
N LEU A 63 6.69 6.52 7.70
CA LEU A 63 7.00 5.20 8.22
C LEU A 63 8.51 5.05 8.49
N LEU A 64 9.39 5.53 7.62
CA LEU A 64 10.84 5.50 7.87
C LEU A 64 11.27 6.50 8.96
N LEU A 65 10.75 7.73 8.92
CA LEU A 65 11.14 8.80 9.83
C LEU A 65 10.82 8.46 11.28
N GLY A 66 9.67 7.87 11.58
CA GLY A 66 9.40 7.48 12.97
C GLY A 66 10.20 6.27 13.46
N LEU A 67 11.07 5.66 12.64
CA LEU A 67 12.07 4.69 13.09
C LEU A 67 13.40 5.36 13.49
N PHE A 68 13.77 6.47 12.83
CA PHE A 68 15.01 7.19 13.08
C PHE A 68 14.85 8.40 14.02
N LEU A 69 13.72 9.09 13.94
CA LEU A 69 13.35 10.15 14.86
C LEU A 69 12.61 9.53 16.04
N PHE A 70 12.97 9.97 17.25
CA PHE A 70 12.29 9.65 18.51
C PHE A 70 10.92 10.36 18.57
N LEU A 71 10.10 10.15 17.55
CA LEU A 71 8.74 10.66 17.45
C LEU A 71 7.89 9.96 18.52
N GLY A 72 7.06 10.73 19.23
CA GLY A 72 6.15 10.18 20.23
C GLY A 72 5.28 9.06 19.63
N ALA A 73 5.07 7.98 20.37
CA ALA A 73 4.34 6.79 19.89
C ALA A 73 2.97 7.14 19.29
N ASN A 74 2.29 8.15 19.84
CA ASN A 74 1.01 8.66 19.35
C ASN A 74 1.09 9.22 17.92
N VAL A 75 2.19 9.89 17.57
CA VAL A 75 2.38 10.49 16.24
C VAL A 75 2.62 9.39 15.21
N VAL A 76 3.44 8.40 15.55
CA VAL A 76 3.70 7.24 14.67
C VAL A 76 2.44 6.41 14.46
N LYS A 77 1.66 6.19 15.52
CA LYS A 77 0.38 5.50 15.46
C LYS A 77 -0.62 6.26 14.57
N PHE A 78 -0.76 7.57 14.77
CA PHE A 78 -1.64 8.40 13.94
C PHE A 78 -1.22 8.39 12.46
N ALA A 79 0.08 8.58 12.18
CA ALA A 79 0.61 8.51 10.82
C ALA A 79 0.32 7.15 10.17
N GLY A 80 0.54 6.05 10.90
CA GLY A 80 0.23 4.71 10.43
C GLY A 80 -1.24 4.50 10.10
N VAL A 81 -2.16 5.00 10.95
CA VAL A 81 -3.61 4.95 10.70
C VAL A 81 -3.96 5.71 9.42
N VAL A 82 -3.35 6.88 9.20
CA VAL A 82 -3.54 7.65 7.95
C VAL A 82 -3.08 6.82 6.74
N VAL A 83 -1.88 6.23 6.79
CA VAL A 83 -1.37 5.35 5.71
C VAL A 83 -2.35 4.22 5.42
N LEU A 84 -2.88 3.58 6.47
CA LEU A 84 -3.81 2.47 6.35
C LEU A 84 -5.14 2.86 5.70
N ILE A 85 -5.68 4.04 6.04
CA ILE A 85 -6.89 4.58 5.41
C ILE A 85 -6.65 4.84 3.92
N PHE A 86 -5.55 5.51 3.57
CA PHE A 86 -5.20 5.76 2.17
C PHE A 86 -4.98 4.46 1.38
N TRP A 87 -4.34 3.47 2.00
CA TRP A 87 -4.16 2.16 1.39
C TRP A 87 -5.49 1.44 1.15
N MET A 88 -6.42 1.50 2.12
CA MET A 88 -7.76 0.94 1.97
C MET A 88 -8.52 1.62 0.82
N ILE A 89 -8.46 2.96 0.74
CA ILE A 89 -9.08 3.72 -0.36
C ILE A 89 -8.48 3.27 -1.70
N ARG A 90 -7.16 3.10 -1.78
CA ARG A 90 -6.49 2.61 -3.00
C ARG A 90 -7.06 1.26 -3.43
N ILE A 91 -7.14 0.27 -2.55
CA ILE A 91 -7.70 -1.07 -2.85
C ILE A 91 -9.10 -0.95 -3.44
N ILE A 92 -9.95 -0.11 -2.84
CA ILE A 92 -11.32 0.09 -3.31
C ILE A 92 -11.32 0.64 -4.73
N LEU A 93 -10.54 1.69 -4.99
CA LEU A 93 -10.47 2.32 -6.31
C LEU A 93 -9.87 1.37 -7.36
N THR A 94 -8.73 0.73 -7.08
CA THR A 94 -8.00 -0.10 -8.05
C THR A 94 -8.69 -1.42 -8.33
N ARG A 95 -9.33 -2.06 -7.33
CA ARG A 95 -9.91 -3.40 -7.51
C ARG A 95 -11.40 -3.39 -7.74
N PHE A 96 -12.15 -2.53 -7.04
CA PHE A 96 -13.61 -2.56 -7.09
C PHE A 96 -14.20 -1.51 -8.03
N VAL A 97 -13.57 -0.34 -8.17
CA VAL A 97 -14.07 0.72 -9.06
C VAL A 97 -13.52 0.56 -10.48
N TRP A 98 -12.20 0.33 -10.61
CA TRP A 98 -11.53 0.29 -11.92
C TRP A 98 -11.06 -1.10 -12.35
N GLY A 99 -10.85 -2.02 -11.40
CA GLY A 99 -10.25 -3.33 -11.66
C GLY A 99 -11.22 -4.44 -12.05
N ILE A 100 -12.54 -4.22 -11.97
CA ILE A 100 -13.52 -5.24 -12.35
C ILE A 100 -13.61 -5.31 -13.88
N ASN A 101 -12.81 -6.20 -14.47
CA ASN A 101 -12.73 -6.41 -15.91
C ASN A 101 -13.00 -7.87 -16.33
N PHE A 102 -13.28 -8.75 -15.37
CA PHE A 102 -13.49 -10.18 -15.60
C PHE A 102 -14.96 -10.54 -15.85
N ILE A 103 -15.88 -9.58 -15.72
CA ILE A 103 -17.30 -9.72 -16.04
C ILE A 103 -17.55 -8.88 -17.30
N SER A 104 -17.81 -9.52 -18.43
CA SER A 104 -18.17 -8.83 -19.68
C SER A 104 -19.38 -9.52 -20.30
N ASN A 105 -20.46 -8.77 -20.54
CA ASN A 105 -21.70 -9.25 -21.15
C ASN A 105 -22.28 -10.54 -20.51
N GLY A 106 -22.17 -10.66 -19.19
CA GLY A 106 -22.67 -11.82 -18.43
C GLY A 106 -21.77 -13.06 -18.51
N ASN A 107 -20.64 -13.00 -19.21
CA ASN A 107 -19.64 -14.07 -19.23
C ASN A 107 -18.47 -13.75 -18.30
N ILE A 108 -17.99 -14.78 -17.59
CA ILE A 108 -16.89 -14.66 -16.64
C ILE A 108 -15.61 -15.13 -17.33
N ASN A 109 -14.63 -14.23 -17.44
CA ASN A 109 -13.29 -14.60 -17.86
C ASN A 109 -12.49 -15.10 -16.65
N VAL A 110 -12.33 -16.41 -16.54
CA VAL A 110 -11.65 -17.08 -15.42
C VAL A 110 -10.19 -16.63 -15.26
N ILE A 111 -9.49 -16.32 -16.37
CA ILE A 111 -8.09 -15.91 -16.33
C ILE A 111 -7.97 -14.53 -15.67
N ASN A 112 -8.78 -13.57 -16.12
CA ASN A 112 -8.80 -12.22 -15.56
C ASN A 112 -9.31 -12.21 -14.11
N MET A 113 -10.25 -13.12 -13.78
CA MET A 113 -10.76 -13.27 -12.41
C MET A 113 -9.64 -13.74 -11.47
N LEU A 114 -8.83 -14.72 -11.89
CA LEU A 114 -7.72 -15.24 -11.10
C LEU A 114 -6.64 -14.16 -10.87
N GLU A 115 -6.34 -13.39 -11.91
CA GLU A 115 -5.44 -12.23 -11.85
C GLU A 115 -5.94 -11.18 -10.83
N TRP A 116 -7.23 -10.86 -10.88
CA TRP A 116 -7.86 -9.94 -9.92
C TRP A 116 -7.73 -10.41 -8.47
N PHE A 117 -8.01 -11.69 -8.20
CA PHE A 117 -7.88 -12.27 -6.85
C PHE A 117 -6.43 -12.28 -6.37
N LEU A 118 -5.48 -12.56 -7.25
CA LEU A 118 -4.05 -12.52 -6.91
C LEU A 118 -3.63 -11.11 -6.49
N TYR A 119 -4.05 -10.09 -7.23
CA TYR A 119 -3.69 -8.70 -6.93
C TYR A 119 -4.36 -8.22 -5.64
N LEU A 120 -5.64 -8.53 -5.45
CA LEU A 120 -6.34 -8.23 -4.21
C LEU A 120 -5.65 -8.88 -3.00
N SER A 121 -5.23 -10.15 -3.13
CA SER A 121 -4.54 -10.87 -2.06
C SER A 121 -3.22 -10.19 -1.69
N CYS A 122 -2.45 -9.72 -2.68
CA CYS A 122 -1.22 -8.99 -2.45
C CYS A 122 -1.47 -7.66 -1.70
N GLU A 123 -2.46 -6.90 -2.13
CA GLU A 123 -2.82 -5.63 -1.47
C GLU A 123 -3.33 -5.82 -0.04
N LEU A 124 -4.06 -6.91 0.23
CA LEU A 124 -4.50 -7.29 1.58
C LEU A 124 -3.34 -7.73 2.48
N LEU A 125 -2.31 -8.40 1.94
CA LEU A 125 -1.09 -8.71 2.70
C LEU A 125 -0.38 -7.42 3.15
N ILE A 126 -0.27 -6.43 2.26
CA ILE A 126 0.31 -5.12 2.59
C ILE A 126 -0.55 -4.41 3.63
N PHE A 127 -1.87 -4.41 3.47
CA PHE A 127 -2.81 -3.86 4.47
C PHE A 127 -2.58 -4.46 5.86
N THR A 128 -2.46 -5.79 5.92
CA THR A 128 -2.22 -6.53 7.16
C THR A 128 -0.85 -6.19 7.75
N ALA A 129 0.18 -6.03 6.91
CA ALA A 129 1.51 -5.64 7.35
C ALA A 129 1.51 -4.23 7.99
N ILE A 130 0.79 -3.28 7.40
CA ILE A 130 0.63 -1.92 7.97
C ILE A 130 -0.10 -2.01 9.32
N TRP A 131 -1.18 -2.79 9.39
CA TRP A 131 -1.93 -2.99 10.62
C TRP A 131 -1.08 -3.55 11.77
N ILE A 132 -0.24 -4.56 11.49
CA ILE A 132 0.71 -5.12 12.47
C ILE A 132 1.69 -4.07 12.96
N VAL A 133 2.20 -3.20 12.08
CA VAL A 133 3.11 -2.12 12.47
C VAL A 133 2.42 -1.11 13.38
N ILE A 134 1.15 -0.76 13.11
CA ILE A 134 0.37 0.19 13.93
C ILE A 134 0.12 -0.39 15.33
N GLN A 135 -0.34 -1.64 15.43
CA GLN A 135 -0.63 -2.29 16.71
C GLN A 135 0.57 -2.37 17.66
N ARG A 136 1.79 -2.22 17.13
CA ARG A 136 2.97 -2.20 18.00
C ARG A 136 3.14 -0.89 18.79
N TYR A 137 2.45 0.17 18.39
CA TYR A 137 2.42 1.48 19.07
C TYR A 137 1.14 1.70 19.89
N ASP A 138 0.24 0.71 19.94
CA ASP A 138 -0.83 0.59 20.95
C ASP A 138 -0.24 0.16 22.30
#